data_AF-A0A953EKR0-F1
#
_entry.id   AF-A0A953EKR0-F1
#
_cell.length_a   1.000
_cell.length_b   1.000
_cell.length_c   1.000
_cell.angle_alpha   90.00
_cell.angle_beta   90.00
_cell.angle_gamma   90.00
#
_symmetry.space_group_name_H-M   'P 1'
#
loop_
_entity.id
_entity.type
_entity.pdbx_description
1 polymer ?
#
loop_
_entity_poly.entity_id
_entity_poly.type
_entity_poly.pdbx_seq_one_letter_code
_entity_poly.pdbx_strand_id
1 'polypeptide(L)'
;MRIKLPFLILIVLLMAGVGLAQSPAAIEKLLLQQLDEVSKNGSYAGEYNAEKLDAANRQVKDLLMRNGRSLAILKYAFPKLKEKMYVATSADGKLRIYSWDLEDGGTMHDFANVFQYQGKSGKVYVWADASGDEGGGPFYTQIFQLPTRNGPIYLASSTFIASSSLNGQTLKAFRIDREKLDRQAKVIKTSSGITDNVGFAYDFFSVVDRPERPVELFSFDAAKTEFRFPVVIEDDKTPQGRVTDKFITYRFNGKYFVKVM
;
A
#
# COMPACT_ATOMS: atom_id res chain seq x y z
N MET A 1 -57.69 -39.72 39.82
CA MET A 1 -58.20 -38.85 38.74
C MET A 1 -56.99 -38.26 38.02
N ARG A 2 -56.77 -38.63 36.76
CA ARG A 2 -55.59 -38.26 35.96
C ARG A 2 -55.73 -36.82 35.45
N ILE A 3 -54.71 -35.98 35.66
CA ILE A 3 -54.51 -34.77 34.86
C ILE A 3 -53.07 -34.78 34.36
N LYS A 4 -52.94 -34.80 33.03
CA LYS A 4 -51.68 -34.83 32.29
C LYS A 4 -51.11 -33.42 32.24
N LEU A 5 -49.84 -33.25 32.60
CA LEU A 5 -49.08 -32.02 32.39
C LEU A 5 -48.47 -32.09 30.98
N PRO A 6 -48.77 -31.16 30.05
CA PRO A 6 -48.11 -31.15 28.76
C PRO A 6 -46.74 -30.49 28.88
N PHE A 7 -45.74 -31.21 28.40
CA PHE A 7 -44.35 -30.78 28.24
C PHE A 7 -44.29 -29.75 27.11
N LEU A 8 -44.15 -28.47 27.43
CA LEU A 8 -43.89 -27.43 26.43
C LEU A 8 -42.39 -27.14 26.40
N ILE A 9 -41.68 -27.78 25.47
CA ILE A 9 -40.29 -27.44 25.14
C ILE A 9 -40.32 -26.15 24.34
N LEU A 10 -39.91 -25.05 24.95
CA LEU A 10 -39.63 -23.80 24.24
C LEU A 10 -38.23 -23.89 23.64
N ILE A 11 -38.13 -24.28 22.36
CA ILE A 11 -36.89 -24.14 21.58
C ILE A 11 -36.74 -22.66 21.23
N VAL A 12 -35.96 -21.92 22.02
CA VAL A 12 -35.49 -20.58 21.66
C VAL A 12 -34.43 -20.75 20.58
N LEU A 13 -34.81 -20.58 19.31
CA LEU A 13 -33.85 -20.35 18.23
C LEU A 13 -33.18 -18.99 18.47
N LEU A 14 -32.01 -19.01 19.10
CA LEU A 14 -31.04 -17.92 19.00
C LEU A 14 -30.53 -17.90 17.55
N MET A 15 -31.28 -17.24 16.66
CA MET A 15 -30.67 -16.62 15.48
C MET A 15 -29.87 -15.42 15.97
N ALA A 16 -28.70 -15.69 16.55
CA ALA A 16 -27.65 -14.69 16.61
C ALA A 16 -27.38 -14.32 15.15
N GLY A 17 -27.76 -13.10 14.78
CA GLY A 17 -27.41 -12.52 13.49
C GLY A 17 -25.90 -12.45 13.39
N VAL A 18 -25.28 -13.51 12.89
CA VAL A 18 -23.96 -13.46 12.29
C VAL A 18 -24.17 -12.60 11.06
N GLY A 19 -23.91 -11.30 11.17
CA GLY A 19 -23.80 -10.45 9.98
C GLY A 19 -22.85 -11.18 9.04
N LEU A 20 -23.38 -11.69 7.94
CA LEU A 20 -22.61 -12.47 6.97
C LEU A 20 -21.50 -11.56 6.47
N ALA A 21 -20.28 -11.79 6.95
CA ALA A 21 -19.12 -11.13 6.39
C ALA A 21 -19.12 -11.42 4.89
N GLN A 22 -19.17 -10.37 4.07
CA GLN A 22 -19.19 -10.53 2.63
C GLN A 22 -17.93 -11.30 2.21
N SER A 23 -18.07 -12.20 1.23
CA SER A 23 -16.92 -12.95 0.75
C SER A 23 -15.88 -11.99 0.13
N PRO A 24 -14.58 -12.31 0.20
CA PRO A 24 -13.56 -11.47 -0.44
C PRO A 24 -13.81 -11.20 -1.93
N ALA A 25 -14.37 -12.16 -2.65
CA ALA A 25 -14.76 -12.00 -4.06
C ALA A 25 -15.92 -11.01 -4.26
N ALA A 26 -16.90 -10.98 -3.34
CA ALA A 26 -17.97 -9.99 -3.38
C ALA A 26 -17.44 -8.58 -3.10
N ILE A 27 -16.51 -8.45 -2.15
CA ILE A 27 -15.84 -7.18 -1.84
C ILE A 27 -14.98 -6.71 -3.02
N GLU A 28 -14.25 -7.62 -3.69
CA GLU A 28 -13.52 -7.30 -4.92
C GLU A 28 -14.45 -6.74 -6.00
N LYS A 29 -15.62 -7.34 -6.21
CA LYS A 29 -16.60 -6.84 -7.18
C LYS A 29 -17.08 -5.43 -6.83
N LEU A 30 -17.34 -5.15 -5.55
CA LEU A 30 -17.74 -3.82 -5.10
C LEU A 30 -16.61 -2.80 -5.27
N LEU A 31 -15.37 -3.18 -4.96
CA LEU A 31 -14.20 -2.32 -5.18
C LEU A 31 -14.03 -1.97 -6.65
N LEU A 32 -14.12 -2.96 -7.55
CA LEU A 32 -14.07 -2.72 -9.00
C LEU A 32 -15.14 -1.74 -9.45
N GLN A 33 -16.40 -1.92 -8.99
CA GLN A 33 -17.48 -1.02 -9.34
C GLN A 33 -17.20 0.42 -8.89
N GLN A 34 -16.65 0.62 -7.68
CA GLN A 34 -16.34 1.96 -7.20
C GLN A 34 -15.13 2.56 -7.92
N LEU A 35 -14.11 1.76 -8.28
CA LEU A 35 -12.97 2.20 -9.08
C LEU A 35 -13.40 2.58 -10.50
N ASP A 36 -14.36 1.87 -11.09
CA ASP A 36 -14.96 2.26 -12.38
C ASP A 36 -15.73 3.59 -12.28
N GLU A 37 -16.42 3.84 -11.16
CA GLU A 37 -17.03 5.15 -10.91
C GLU A 37 -15.99 6.24 -10.66
N VAL A 38 -14.85 5.95 -10.03
CA VAL A 38 -13.72 6.90 -9.96
C VAL A 38 -13.28 7.28 -11.37
N SER A 39 -12.94 6.31 -12.21
CA SER A 39 -12.47 6.59 -13.58
C SER A 39 -13.52 7.28 -14.46
N LYS A 40 -14.81 6.95 -14.26
CA LYS A 40 -15.90 7.57 -15.01
C LYS A 40 -16.12 9.04 -14.67
N ASN A 41 -15.91 9.42 -13.41
CA ASN A 41 -16.15 10.78 -12.92
C ASN A 41 -14.83 11.57 -12.73
N GLY A 42 -13.69 10.94 -13.01
CA GLY A 42 -12.34 11.47 -12.89
C GLY A 42 -11.92 12.40 -14.03
N SER A 43 -10.82 13.11 -13.81
CA SER A 43 -10.31 14.19 -14.68
C SER A 43 -9.57 13.69 -15.92
N TYR A 44 -9.22 12.40 -15.99
CA TYR A 44 -8.34 11.87 -17.04
C TYR A 44 -9.08 11.37 -18.28
N ALA A 45 -10.11 10.53 -18.08
CA ALA A 45 -10.83 9.87 -19.18
C ALA A 45 -12.36 9.93 -19.02
N GLY A 46 -12.85 10.55 -17.95
CA GLY A 46 -14.25 10.55 -17.56
C GLY A 46 -15.03 11.81 -17.93
N GLU A 47 -16.31 11.82 -17.55
CA GLU A 47 -17.14 13.02 -17.50
C GLU A 47 -16.95 13.64 -16.12
N TYR A 48 -15.93 14.50 -16.00
CA TYR A 48 -15.52 15.04 -14.70
C TYR A 48 -16.71 15.55 -13.89
N ASN A 49 -16.88 14.97 -12.70
CA ASN A 49 -17.90 15.35 -11.75
C ASN A 49 -17.35 15.22 -10.33
N ALA A 50 -16.91 16.35 -9.77
CA ALA A 50 -16.25 16.41 -8.46
C ALA A 50 -17.03 15.70 -7.35
N GLU A 51 -18.34 15.92 -7.24
CA GLU A 51 -19.15 15.33 -6.18
C GLU A 51 -19.22 13.80 -6.27
N LYS A 52 -19.41 13.28 -7.50
CA LYS A 52 -19.46 11.84 -7.74
C LYS A 52 -18.08 11.19 -7.60
N LEU A 53 -17.02 11.87 -8.04
CA LEU A 53 -15.64 11.43 -7.88
C LEU A 53 -15.28 11.29 -6.40
N ASP A 54 -15.54 12.34 -5.61
CA ASP A 54 -15.35 12.34 -4.16
C ASP A 54 -16.16 11.23 -3.49
N ALA A 55 -17.42 11.04 -3.90
CA ALA A 55 -18.25 9.98 -3.37
C ALA A 55 -17.67 8.59 -3.69
N ALA A 56 -17.25 8.34 -4.93
CA ALA A 56 -16.66 7.06 -5.35
C ALA A 56 -15.35 6.77 -4.60
N ASN A 57 -14.44 7.76 -4.50
CA ASN A 57 -13.21 7.67 -3.73
C ASN A 57 -13.46 7.35 -2.25
N ARG A 58 -14.45 8.01 -1.62
CA ARG A 58 -14.87 7.70 -0.25
C ARG A 58 -15.40 6.26 -0.14
N GLN A 59 -16.18 5.79 -1.11
CA GLN A 59 -16.69 4.41 -1.08
C GLN A 59 -15.59 3.36 -1.22
N VAL A 60 -14.56 3.59 -2.05
CA VAL A 60 -13.38 2.70 -2.12
C VAL A 60 -12.71 2.62 -0.74
N LYS A 61 -12.40 3.77 -0.13
CA LYS A 61 -11.79 3.85 1.21
C LYS A 61 -12.66 3.14 2.25
N ASP A 62 -13.96 3.40 2.27
CA ASP A 62 -14.89 2.83 3.26
C ASP A 62 -15.05 1.32 3.10
N LEU A 63 -15.05 0.78 1.88
CA LEU A 63 -15.07 -0.66 1.64
C LEU A 63 -13.82 -1.32 2.21
N LEU A 64 -12.64 -0.74 1.99
CA LEU A 64 -11.38 -1.25 2.54
C LEU A 64 -11.33 -1.11 4.06
N MET A 65 -11.76 0.02 4.62
CA MET A 65 -11.76 0.26 6.08
C MET A 65 -12.75 -0.63 6.82
N ARG A 66 -13.96 -0.85 6.28
CA ARG A 66 -14.97 -1.73 6.90
C ARG A 66 -14.55 -3.20 6.88
N ASN A 67 -13.97 -3.67 5.78
CA ASN A 67 -13.64 -5.09 5.59
C ASN A 67 -12.19 -5.43 5.94
N GLY A 68 -11.32 -4.44 6.07
CA GLY A 68 -9.88 -4.60 6.27
C GLY A 68 -9.48 -5.25 7.60
N ARG A 69 -10.40 -5.40 8.56
CA ARG A 69 -10.14 -6.17 9.79
C ARG A 69 -10.28 -7.68 9.62
N SER A 70 -10.62 -8.15 8.42
CA SER A 70 -10.78 -9.57 8.10
C SER A 70 -9.46 -10.21 7.65
N LEU A 71 -9.11 -11.35 8.27
CA LEU A 71 -8.00 -12.19 7.82
C LEU A 71 -8.24 -12.80 6.45
N ALA A 72 -9.50 -13.10 6.11
CA ALA A 72 -9.85 -13.61 4.78
C ALA A 72 -9.55 -12.57 3.70
N ILE A 73 -9.78 -11.28 3.99
CA ILE A 73 -9.45 -10.18 3.08
C ILE A 73 -7.95 -10.02 2.93
N LEU A 74 -7.19 -10.04 4.03
CA LEU A 74 -5.73 -9.95 4.00
C LEU A 74 -5.10 -11.08 3.17
N LYS A 75 -5.67 -12.29 3.22
CA LYS A 75 -5.17 -13.45 2.47
C LYS A 75 -5.68 -13.54 1.03
N TYR A 76 -6.72 -12.80 0.68
CA TYR A 76 -7.29 -12.86 -0.66
C TYR A 76 -6.37 -12.18 -1.67
N ALA A 77 -6.19 -12.79 -2.85
CA ALA A 77 -5.22 -12.33 -3.85
C ALA A 77 -5.70 -11.13 -4.68
N PHE A 78 -7.01 -10.82 -4.67
CA PHE A 78 -7.61 -9.79 -5.52
C PHE A 78 -7.20 -9.89 -7.00
N PRO A 79 -7.48 -11.03 -7.67
CA PRO A 79 -6.99 -11.30 -9.02
C PRO A 79 -7.44 -10.28 -10.08
N LYS A 80 -8.55 -9.56 -9.85
CA LYS A 80 -9.15 -8.63 -10.81
C LYS A 80 -8.80 -7.16 -10.55
N LEU A 81 -8.21 -6.83 -9.39
CA LEU A 81 -7.88 -5.44 -9.07
C LEU A 81 -6.58 -4.93 -9.72
N LYS A 82 -5.78 -5.81 -10.30
CA LYS A 82 -4.41 -5.51 -10.78
C LYS A 82 -4.32 -4.35 -11.78
N GLU A 83 -5.38 -4.08 -12.53
CA GLU A 83 -5.43 -3.01 -13.54
C GLU A 83 -6.05 -1.71 -13.03
N LYS A 84 -6.63 -1.72 -11.83
CA LYS A 84 -7.43 -0.61 -11.29
C LYS A 84 -6.87 -0.04 -9.98
N MET A 85 -6.07 -0.82 -9.28
CA MET A 85 -5.38 -0.38 -8.08
C MET A 85 -4.09 -1.18 -7.87
N TYR A 86 -3.15 -0.59 -7.14
CA TYR A 86 -1.98 -1.29 -6.65
C TYR A 86 -2.27 -2.01 -5.34
N VAL A 87 -1.88 -3.28 -5.26
CA VAL A 87 -2.02 -4.12 -4.05
C VAL A 87 -0.67 -4.74 -3.72
N ALA A 88 0.14 -4.05 -2.93
CA ALA A 88 1.43 -4.55 -2.49
C ALA A 88 1.27 -5.39 -1.22
N THR A 89 1.72 -6.65 -1.25
CA THR A 89 1.67 -7.57 -0.10
C THR A 89 3.09 -8.04 0.23
N SER A 90 3.47 -7.95 1.51
CA SER A 90 4.69 -8.55 2.05
C SER A 90 4.75 -10.07 1.83
N ALA A 91 5.97 -10.62 1.76
CA ALA A 91 6.19 -12.03 1.47
C ALA A 91 5.54 -12.98 2.50
N ASP A 92 5.47 -12.59 3.77
CA ASP A 92 4.77 -13.37 4.81
C ASP A 92 3.25 -13.12 4.87
N GLY A 93 2.72 -12.24 4.03
CA GLY A 93 1.30 -11.91 3.96
C GLY A 93 0.77 -11.11 5.14
N LYS A 94 1.63 -10.56 6.01
CA LYS A 94 1.19 -9.87 7.24
C LYS A 94 1.04 -8.37 7.08
N LEU A 95 1.62 -7.76 6.07
CA LEU A 95 1.43 -6.37 5.69
C LEU A 95 0.95 -6.30 4.24
N ARG A 96 -0.09 -5.52 4.01
CA ARG A 96 -0.60 -5.16 2.69
C ARG A 96 -0.93 -3.68 2.62
N ILE A 97 -0.64 -3.08 1.48
CA ILE A 97 -0.94 -1.68 1.18
C ILE A 97 -1.75 -1.65 -0.13
N TYR A 98 -2.89 -0.98 -0.08
CA TYR A 98 -3.75 -0.70 -1.21
C TYR A 98 -3.53 0.75 -1.63
N SER A 99 -3.27 0.99 -2.91
CA SER A 99 -3.15 2.34 -3.47
C SER A 99 -4.01 2.49 -4.71
N TRP A 100 -4.78 3.55 -4.81
CA TRP A 100 -5.52 3.91 -6.02
C TRP A 100 -5.39 5.41 -6.30
N ASP A 101 -5.43 5.74 -7.57
CA ASP A 101 -5.39 7.13 -8.05
C ASP A 101 -6.73 7.79 -7.73
N LEU A 102 -6.70 9.01 -7.19
CA LEU A 102 -7.89 9.78 -6.90
C LEU A 102 -8.55 10.32 -8.17
N GLU A 103 -7.80 10.42 -9.27
CA GLU A 103 -8.21 11.00 -10.57
C GLU A 103 -8.78 12.43 -10.46
N ASP A 104 -8.41 13.17 -9.42
CA ASP A 104 -8.82 14.57 -9.15
C ASP A 104 -7.78 15.59 -9.64
N GLY A 105 -6.63 15.12 -10.10
CA GLY A 105 -5.50 15.92 -10.57
C GLY A 105 -5.43 16.11 -12.09
N GLY A 106 -4.25 16.54 -12.54
CA GLY A 106 -3.90 16.70 -13.95
C GLY A 106 -2.67 15.85 -14.27
N THR A 107 -1.55 16.50 -14.59
CA THR A 107 -0.26 15.81 -14.74
C THR A 107 0.37 15.40 -13.41
N MET A 108 -0.04 16.03 -12.32
CA MET A 108 0.19 15.57 -10.94
C MET A 108 -0.91 14.58 -10.57
N HIS A 109 -0.53 13.46 -9.96
CA HIS A 109 -1.46 12.41 -9.55
C HIS A 109 -1.39 12.22 -8.03
N ASP A 110 -2.57 12.21 -7.41
CA ASP A 110 -2.72 12.03 -5.97
C ASP A 110 -3.27 10.63 -5.70
N PHE A 111 -2.59 9.84 -4.86
CA PHE A 111 -3.04 8.48 -4.52
C PHE A 111 -3.52 8.39 -3.07
N ALA A 112 -4.63 7.70 -2.87
CA ALA A 112 -5.07 7.29 -1.55
C ALA A 112 -4.49 5.93 -1.17
N ASN A 113 -4.24 5.76 0.13
CA ASN A 113 -3.61 4.55 0.67
C ASN A 113 -4.38 3.97 1.86
N VAL A 114 -4.59 2.66 1.85
CA VAL A 114 -5.08 1.89 3.00
C VAL A 114 -4.09 0.78 3.33
N PHE A 115 -3.71 0.70 4.60
CA PHE A 115 -2.79 -0.29 5.13
C PHE A 115 -3.58 -1.33 5.92
N GLN A 116 -3.28 -2.59 5.66
CA GLN A 116 -3.84 -3.73 6.38
C GLN A 116 -2.68 -4.55 6.95
N TYR A 117 -2.72 -4.87 8.24
CA TYR A 117 -1.65 -5.63 8.87
C TYR A 117 -2.14 -6.59 9.95
N GLN A 118 -1.46 -7.73 10.06
CA GLN A 118 -1.71 -8.74 11.07
C GLN A 118 -0.78 -8.55 12.27
N GLY A 119 -1.35 -8.24 13.43
CA GLY A 119 -0.62 -8.15 14.70
C GLY A 119 -0.16 -9.51 15.21
N LYS A 120 0.65 -9.49 16.27
CA LYS A 120 1.22 -10.69 16.91
C LYS A 120 0.15 -11.65 17.41
N SER A 121 -0.98 -11.13 17.88
CA SER A 121 -2.15 -11.93 18.30
C SER A 121 -2.86 -12.66 17.16
N GLY A 122 -2.51 -12.36 15.90
CA GLY A 122 -3.21 -12.83 14.71
C GLY A 122 -4.39 -11.95 14.30
N LYS A 123 -4.76 -10.95 15.11
CA LYS A 123 -5.79 -9.96 14.77
C LYS A 123 -5.32 -9.06 13.63
N VAL A 124 -6.24 -8.74 12.71
CA VAL A 124 -5.96 -7.84 11.60
C VAL A 124 -6.45 -6.43 11.91
N TYR A 125 -5.60 -5.47 11.61
CA TYR A 125 -5.81 -4.04 11.79
C TYR A 125 -5.81 -3.37 10.42
N VAL A 126 -6.54 -2.27 10.35
CA VAL A 126 -6.63 -1.45 9.15
C VAL A 126 -6.44 0.00 9.57
N TRP A 127 -5.70 0.73 8.75
CA TRP A 127 -5.41 2.14 8.94
C TRP A 127 -5.27 2.80 7.57
N ALA A 128 -5.72 4.05 7.45
CA ALA A 128 -5.57 4.86 6.25
C ALA A 128 -4.92 6.17 6.66
N ASP A 129 -4.12 6.77 5.77
CA ASP A 129 -3.64 8.12 5.99
C ASP A 129 -4.82 9.09 6.15
N ALA A 130 -4.64 10.05 7.05
CA ALA A 130 -5.54 11.19 7.14
C ALA A 130 -5.27 12.05 5.90
N SER A 131 -6.08 11.87 4.87
CA SER A 131 -6.21 12.82 3.77
C SER A 131 -6.42 14.21 4.37
N GLY A 132 -5.47 15.13 4.21
CA GLY A 132 -5.50 16.40 4.94
C GLY A 132 -4.56 17.47 4.42
N ASP A 133 -3.26 17.30 4.52
CA ASP A 133 -2.34 18.44 4.37
C ASP A 133 -1.28 18.18 3.30
N GLU A 134 -1.47 18.89 2.17
CA GLU A 134 -0.49 19.24 1.14
C GLU A 134 0.41 18.12 0.61
N GLY A 135 -0.10 17.36 -0.35
CA GLY A 135 0.68 16.50 -1.24
C GLY A 135 -0.07 15.24 -1.63
N GLY A 136 -0.15 14.97 -2.93
CA GLY A 136 -0.61 13.69 -3.46
C GLY A 136 0.12 12.53 -2.82
N GLY A 137 -0.64 11.63 -2.19
CA GLY A 137 -0.04 10.42 -1.63
C GLY A 137 0.62 9.60 -2.75
N PRO A 138 1.68 8.83 -2.45
CA PRO A 138 2.31 7.97 -3.43
C PRO A 138 1.52 6.65 -3.57
N PHE A 139 1.76 5.89 -4.63
CA PHE A 139 1.30 4.50 -4.73
C PHE A 139 2.40 3.52 -4.37
N TYR A 140 2.03 2.39 -3.77
CA TYR A 140 2.97 1.35 -3.34
C TYR A 140 2.89 0.13 -4.25
N THR A 141 4.02 -0.29 -4.80
CA THR A 141 4.09 -1.39 -5.77
C THR A 141 4.68 -2.66 -5.18
N GLN A 142 5.58 -2.53 -4.20
CA GLN A 142 6.35 -3.63 -3.65
C GLN A 142 6.58 -3.48 -2.15
N ILE A 143 6.67 -4.62 -1.46
CA ILE A 143 7.10 -4.68 -0.06
C ILE A 143 8.18 -5.75 0.04
N PHE A 144 9.45 -5.33 0.10
CA PHE A 144 10.54 -6.24 0.44
C PHE A 144 10.50 -6.56 1.92
N GLN A 145 11.02 -7.73 2.28
CA GLN A 145 10.99 -8.23 3.65
C GLN A 145 12.36 -8.73 4.07
N LEU A 146 12.83 -8.26 5.22
CA LEU A 146 14.03 -8.74 5.87
C LEU A 146 13.68 -9.36 7.24
N PRO A 147 13.79 -10.68 7.42
CA PRO A 147 13.68 -11.31 8.72
C PRO A 147 14.79 -10.82 9.68
N THR A 148 14.42 -10.45 10.90
CA THR A 148 15.39 -10.12 11.96
C THR A 148 15.01 -10.80 13.28
N ARG A 149 15.92 -10.81 14.26
CA ARG A 149 15.65 -11.34 15.61
C ARG A 149 14.44 -10.70 16.28
N ASN A 150 14.16 -9.43 15.97
CA ASN A 150 13.08 -8.65 16.59
C ASN A 150 11.82 -8.60 15.69
N GLY A 151 11.66 -9.57 14.79
CA GLY A 151 10.62 -9.59 13.77
C GLY A 151 11.08 -9.01 12.44
N PRO A 152 10.27 -9.18 11.38
CA PRO A 152 10.61 -8.69 10.05
C PRO A 152 10.64 -7.15 10.00
N ILE A 153 11.55 -6.62 9.20
CA ILE A 153 11.50 -5.27 8.66
C ILE A 153 10.81 -5.36 7.30
N TYR A 154 9.79 -4.53 7.08
CA TYR A 154 9.12 -4.40 5.79
C TYR A 154 9.61 -3.12 5.12
N LEU A 155 10.09 -3.20 3.90
CA LEU A 155 10.57 -2.07 3.10
C LEU A 155 9.59 -1.87 1.95
N ALA A 156 8.66 -0.93 2.10
CA ALA A 156 7.65 -0.65 1.08
C ALA A 156 8.20 0.39 0.09
N SER A 157 8.19 0.04 -1.19
CA SER A 157 8.57 0.93 -2.29
C SER A 157 7.34 1.70 -2.75
N SER A 158 7.43 3.01 -2.78
CA SER A 158 6.37 3.90 -3.24
C SER A 158 6.86 4.85 -4.32
N THR A 159 5.94 5.28 -5.19
CA THR A 159 6.20 6.26 -6.25
C THR A 159 5.23 7.43 -6.13
N PHE A 160 5.74 8.66 -6.24
CA PHE A 160 4.92 9.86 -6.44
C PHE A 160 5.07 10.37 -7.87
N ILE A 161 4.04 11.05 -8.38
CA ILE A 161 4.00 11.69 -9.69
C ILE A 161 3.62 13.15 -9.47
N ALA A 162 4.60 14.04 -9.56
CA ALA A 162 4.40 15.48 -9.36
C ALA A 162 4.12 16.22 -10.68
N SER A 163 4.52 15.64 -11.82
CA SER A 163 4.15 16.12 -13.16
C SER A 163 4.41 15.02 -14.19
N SER A 164 4.20 15.30 -15.49
CA SER A 164 4.54 14.36 -16.58
C SER A 164 6.01 13.96 -16.61
N SER A 165 6.90 14.79 -16.04
CA SER A 165 8.34 14.52 -15.99
C SER A 165 8.83 14.27 -14.57
N LEU A 166 8.29 14.95 -13.56
CA LEU A 166 8.82 14.88 -12.20
C LEU A 166 8.17 13.73 -11.44
N ASN A 167 8.92 12.63 -11.31
CA ASN A 167 8.53 11.50 -10.49
C ASN A 167 9.51 11.34 -9.33
N GLY A 168 9.18 10.48 -8.37
CA GLY A 168 10.17 10.02 -7.41
C GLY A 168 9.77 8.73 -6.75
N GLN A 169 10.76 8.03 -6.19
CA GLN A 169 10.54 6.82 -5.44
C GLN A 169 11.09 6.95 -4.02
N THR A 170 10.39 6.31 -3.09
CA THR A 170 10.79 6.21 -1.68
C THR A 170 10.71 4.77 -1.24
N LEU A 171 11.75 4.31 -0.54
CA LEU A 171 11.74 3.06 0.19
C LEU A 171 11.56 3.38 1.67
N LYS A 172 10.38 3.03 2.22
CA LYS A 172 10.02 3.30 3.61
C LYS A 172 9.98 2.02 4.44
N ALA A 173 10.58 2.07 5.62
CA ALA A 173 10.66 0.96 6.55
C ALA A 173 9.49 0.98 7.55
N PHE A 174 8.89 -0.19 7.72
CA PHE A 174 7.83 -0.46 8.68
C PHE A 174 8.20 -1.65 9.55
N ARG A 175 7.61 -1.69 10.75
CA ARG A 175 7.59 -2.87 11.61
C ARG A 175 6.19 -3.10 12.14
N ILE A 176 5.86 -4.36 12.41
CA ILE A 176 4.67 -4.68 13.21
C ILE A 176 5.17 -4.98 14.63
N ASP A 177 5.00 -4.02 15.54
CA ASP A 177 5.30 -4.20 16.96
C ASP A 177 4.03 -4.59 17.71
N ARG A 178 3.95 -5.88 18.07
CA ARG A 178 2.77 -6.49 18.68
C ARG A 178 1.53 -6.23 17.83
N GLU A 179 0.68 -5.31 18.25
CA GLU A 179 -0.60 -4.99 17.60
C GLU A 179 -0.58 -3.65 16.85
N LYS A 180 0.60 -3.02 16.71
CA LYS A 180 0.76 -1.69 16.10
C LYS A 180 1.68 -1.77 14.88
N LEU A 181 1.31 -1.03 13.84
CA LEU A 181 2.21 -0.73 12.72
C LEU A 181 3.10 0.45 13.12
N ASP A 182 4.38 0.19 13.37
CA ASP A 182 5.42 1.21 13.49
C ASP A 182 5.76 1.71 12.08
N ARG A 183 5.30 2.93 11.78
CA ARG A 183 5.49 3.64 10.50
C ARG A 183 6.76 4.49 10.48
N GLN A 184 7.55 4.47 11.56
CA GLN A 184 8.79 5.24 11.73
C GLN A 184 9.91 4.29 12.17
N ALA A 185 9.99 3.11 11.57
CA ALA A 185 11.00 2.12 11.92
C ALA A 185 12.38 2.62 11.46
N LYS A 186 13.08 3.37 12.33
CA LYS A 186 14.37 4.01 12.05
C LYS A 186 15.51 2.98 11.93
N VAL A 187 15.58 2.33 10.78
CA VAL A 187 16.52 1.23 10.48
C VAL A 187 17.49 1.57 9.36
N ILE A 188 17.44 2.78 8.78
CA ILE A 188 18.33 3.18 7.69
C ILE A 188 19.27 4.28 8.18
N LYS A 189 20.58 4.03 8.12
CA LYS A 189 21.60 4.99 8.55
C LYS A 189 22.18 5.70 7.33
N THR A 190 21.88 6.99 7.23
CA THR A 190 22.40 7.91 6.22
C THR A 190 23.48 8.81 6.81
N SER A 191 24.07 9.68 6.00
CA SER A 191 25.02 10.71 6.46
C SER A 191 24.37 11.74 7.39
N SER A 192 23.07 12.05 7.20
CA SER A 192 22.32 13.01 8.02
C SER A 192 21.73 12.40 9.30
N GLY A 193 21.78 11.08 9.45
CA GLY A 193 21.33 10.39 10.66
C GLY A 193 20.57 9.09 10.37
N ILE A 194 19.85 8.62 11.38
CA ILE A 194 19.05 7.39 11.30
C ILE A 194 17.60 7.76 10.98
N THR A 195 17.10 7.19 9.90
CA THR A 195 15.77 7.45 9.33
C THR A 195 15.05 6.14 9.04
N ASP A 196 13.74 6.23 8.82
CA ASP A 196 12.89 5.13 8.37
C ASP A 196 12.78 5.06 6.84
N ASN A 197 13.28 6.04 6.09
CA ASN A 197 13.12 6.06 4.64
C ASN A 197 14.33 6.65 3.89
N VAL A 198 14.45 6.28 2.61
CA VAL A 198 15.32 6.95 1.63
C VAL A 198 14.54 7.11 0.34
N GLY A 199 14.82 8.15 -0.42
CA GLY A 199 14.16 8.37 -1.70
C GLY A 199 14.94 9.34 -2.58
N PHE A 200 14.45 9.50 -3.80
CA PHE A 200 14.99 10.40 -4.80
C PHE A 200 13.87 10.80 -5.77
N ALA A 201 13.94 12.03 -6.27
CA ALA A 201 13.19 12.45 -7.44
C ALA A 201 14.00 12.15 -8.70
N TYR A 202 13.33 12.03 -9.83
CA TYR A 202 13.93 11.83 -11.14
C TYR A 202 13.02 12.31 -12.26
N ASP A 203 13.62 12.62 -13.39
CA ASP A 203 12.96 12.88 -14.66
C ASP A 203 12.48 11.55 -15.28
N PHE A 204 11.17 11.34 -15.39
CA PHE A 204 10.56 10.15 -15.96
C PHE A 204 11.03 9.88 -17.40
N PHE A 205 11.34 10.92 -18.18
CA PHE A 205 11.84 10.75 -19.54
C PHE A 205 13.23 10.11 -19.57
N SER A 206 13.97 10.11 -18.46
CA SER A 206 15.24 9.37 -18.35
C SER A 206 15.08 7.85 -18.25
N VAL A 207 13.85 7.35 -18.06
CA VAL A 207 13.55 5.92 -17.92
C VAL A 207 12.44 5.44 -18.85
N VAL A 208 12.01 6.27 -19.81
CA VAL A 208 10.88 5.97 -20.71
C VAL A 208 11.11 4.70 -21.54
N ASP A 209 12.36 4.42 -21.93
CA ASP A 209 12.75 3.26 -22.74
C ASP A 209 12.70 1.93 -21.97
N ARG A 210 12.50 1.95 -20.65
CA ARG A 210 12.32 0.71 -19.88
C ARG A 210 10.98 0.07 -20.25
N PRO A 211 10.92 -1.26 -20.44
CA PRO A 211 9.65 -1.92 -20.74
C PRO A 211 8.76 -2.13 -19.50
N GLU A 212 9.33 -2.12 -18.30
CA GLU A 212 8.62 -2.39 -17.05
C GLU A 212 7.69 -1.22 -16.65
N ARG A 213 6.46 -1.52 -16.23
CA ARG A 213 5.50 -0.53 -15.73
C ARG A 213 4.72 -1.10 -14.53
N PRO A 214 4.60 -0.34 -13.42
CA PRO A 214 5.32 0.90 -13.11
C PRO A 214 6.84 0.67 -13.07
N VAL A 215 7.64 1.72 -13.29
CA VAL A 215 9.11 1.62 -13.29
C VAL A 215 9.57 1.22 -11.88
N GLU A 216 10.51 0.29 -11.75
CA GLU A 216 11.03 -0.17 -10.46
C GLU A 216 12.50 0.21 -10.33
N LEU A 217 12.80 1.20 -9.47
CA LEU A 217 14.16 1.71 -9.30
C LEU A 217 14.82 1.24 -8.01
N PHE A 218 14.03 0.72 -7.05
CA PHE A 218 14.56 -0.03 -5.92
C PHE A 218 14.64 -1.52 -6.25
N SER A 219 15.71 -2.17 -5.79
CA SER A 219 15.81 -3.63 -5.79
C SER A 219 16.34 -4.13 -4.45
N PHE A 220 15.97 -5.35 -4.08
CA PHE A 220 16.38 -6.00 -2.83
C PHE A 220 16.98 -7.38 -3.09
N ASP A 221 18.20 -7.61 -2.59
CA ASP A 221 18.87 -8.91 -2.58
C ASP A 221 18.71 -9.51 -1.17
N ALA A 222 17.81 -10.48 -1.05
CA ALA A 222 17.52 -11.13 0.24
C ALA A 222 18.70 -11.94 0.78
N ALA A 223 19.54 -12.51 -0.10
CA ALA A 223 20.69 -13.32 0.31
C ALA A 223 21.80 -12.45 0.90
N LYS A 224 22.02 -11.26 0.33
CA LYS A 224 22.99 -10.28 0.86
C LYS A 224 22.41 -9.34 1.89
N THR A 225 21.08 -9.34 2.07
CA THR A 225 20.33 -8.40 2.91
C THR A 225 20.57 -6.95 2.51
N GLU A 226 20.52 -6.70 1.20
CA GLU A 226 20.84 -5.42 0.58
C GLU A 226 19.64 -4.85 -0.16
N PHE A 227 19.46 -3.53 -0.10
CA PHE A 227 18.72 -2.83 -1.14
C PHE A 227 19.65 -1.89 -1.89
N ARG A 228 19.31 -1.61 -3.14
CA ARG A 228 20.00 -0.61 -3.94
C ARG A 228 19.01 0.20 -4.77
N PHE A 229 19.44 1.40 -5.13
CA PHE A 229 18.72 2.31 -6.00
C PHE A 229 19.70 3.13 -6.83
N PRO A 230 19.30 3.64 -8.00
CA PRO A 230 20.20 4.35 -8.88
C PRO A 230 20.68 5.67 -8.27
N VAL A 231 21.87 6.10 -8.68
CA VAL A 231 22.31 7.48 -8.54
C VAL A 231 21.55 8.30 -9.58
N VAL A 232 20.98 9.42 -9.13
CA VAL A 232 20.34 10.42 -9.98
C VAL A 232 21.25 11.63 -10.09
N ILE A 233 21.43 12.16 -11.30
CA ILE A 233 22.28 13.32 -11.58
C ILE A 233 21.47 14.34 -12.38
N GLU A 234 21.46 15.58 -11.91
CA GLU A 234 20.90 16.72 -12.65
C GLU A 234 21.90 17.17 -13.72
N ASP A 235 21.40 17.45 -14.92
CA ASP A 235 22.16 18.03 -16.03
C ASP A 235 21.24 18.90 -16.91
N ASP A 236 21.81 19.62 -17.88
CA ASP A 236 21.05 20.56 -18.73
C ASP A 236 19.87 19.92 -19.48
N LYS A 237 19.92 18.62 -19.75
CA LYS A 237 18.84 17.90 -20.45
C LYS A 237 17.77 17.37 -19.50
N THR A 238 18.16 17.01 -18.28
CA THR A 238 17.28 16.49 -17.24
C THR A 238 17.51 17.26 -15.95
N PRO A 239 17.02 18.51 -15.85
CA PRO A 239 17.20 19.32 -14.64
C PRO A 239 16.46 18.73 -13.43
N GLN A 240 15.53 17.80 -13.65
CA GLN A 240 14.81 17.05 -12.60
C GLN A 240 15.52 15.74 -12.22
N GLY A 241 16.65 15.44 -12.84
CA GLY A 241 17.53 14.32 -12.49
C GLY A 241 17.40 13.12 -13.42
N ARG A 242 18.49 12.78 -14.12
CA ARG A 242 18.59 11.56 -14.92
C ARG A 242 18.97 10.37 -14.05
N VAL A 243 18.19 9.29 -14.18
CA VAL A 243 18.54 7.98 -13.63
C VAL A 243 19.78 7.45 -14.36
N THR A 244 20.79 7.03 -13.59
CA THR A 244 22.03 6.46 -14.14
C THR A 244 22.15 4.96 -13.88
N ASP A 245 23.13 4.31 -14.53
CA ASP A 245 23.47 2.90 -14.28
C ASP A 245 24.38 2.69 -13.05
N LYS A 246 24.68 3.76 -12.31
CA LYS A 246 25.40 3.67 -11.03
C LYS A 246 24.39 3.51 -9.90
N PHE A 247 24.75 2.77 -8.86
CA PHE A 247 23.85 2.46 -7.75
C PHE A 247 24.43 2.86 -6.41
N ILE A 248 23.55 3.30 -5.51
CA ILE A 248 23.82 3.38 -4.07
C ILE A 248 23.30 2.09 -3.45
N THR A 249 24.14 1.42 -2.67
CA THR A 249 23.81 0.13 -2.03
C THR A 249 23.86 0.25 -0.52
N TYR A 250 22.81 -0.25 0.13
CA TYR A 250 22.72 -0.35 1.58
C TYR A 250 22.64 -1.82 1.99
N ARG A 251 23.47 -2.23 2.97
CA ARG A 251 23.47 -3.59 3.54
C ARG A 251 23.03 -3.56 4.99
N PHE A 252 22.21 -4.52 5.39
CA PHE A 252 21.84 -4.67 6.80
C PHE A 252 23.01 -5.25 7.61
N ASN A 253 23.40 -4.58 8.69
CA ASN A 253 24.50 -5.01 9.56
C ASN A 253 24.06 -5.71 10.85
N GLY A 254 22.80 -6.15 10.92
CA GLY A 254 22.18 -6.70 12.13
C GLY A 254 21.37 -5.68 12.95
N LYS A 255 21.57 -4.37 12.72
CA LYS A 255 20.83 -3.30 13.38
C LYS A 255 20.29 -2.24 12.43
N TYR A 256 21.13 -1.80 11.49
CA TYR A 256 20.80 -0.78 10.50
C TYR A 256 21.20 -1.24 9.11
N PHE A 257 20.47 -0.75 8.11
CA PHE A 257 20.97 -0.64 6.75
C PHE A 257 21.99 0.48 6.70
N VAL A 258 23.22 0.16 6.29
CA VAL A 258 24.33 1.11 6.15
C VAL A 258 24.79 1.13 4.70
N LYS A 259 25.14 2.32 4.19
CA LYS A 259 25.71 2.46 2.84
C LYS A 259 27.03 1.68 2.75
N VAL A 260 27.18 0.83 1.75
CA VAL A 260 28.40 0.04 1.49
C VAL A 260 29.05 0.36 0.14
N MET A 261 28.31 1.01 -0.77
CA MET A 261 28.78 1.50 -2.06
C MET A 261 27.93 2.69 -2.51
#